data_AF-A0A1F8PG72-F1
#
_entry.id   AF-A0A1F8PG72-F1
#
_cell.length_a   1.000
_cell.length_b   1.000
_cell.length_c   1.000
_cell.angle_alpha   90.00
_cell.angle_beta   90.00
_cell.angle_gamma   90.00
#
_symmetry.space_group_name_H-M   'P 1'
#
loop_
_entity.id
_entity.type
_entity.pdbx_description
1 polymer ?
#
loop_
_entity_poly.entity_id
_entity_poly.type
_entity_poly.pdbx_seq_one_letter_code
_entity_poly.pdbx_strand_id
1 'polypeptide(L)'
;MGEIRIGISSWADPELVQSGFYPSGIKTPEARLSYYASRFNVTEIDSSYHSFPTQRQLNLWLNNTSDSFKFNVKVFSLFTQHPTPLTALPKTIREKYGGQIQAKGNLYLHHLPEEAVEELWGIAIRSVESFLAAGKLGAVLFQFPPWFHPEPHNFDYMADCQRRLSQYQIAVEFRVGTWLGKHLGETLEFLRKSGIALVHKPR
;
A
#
# COMPACT_ATOMS: atom_id res chain seq x y z
N MET A 1 9.35 -25.74 -3.23
CA MET A 1 10.46 -24.76 -3.23
C MET A 1 9.85 -23.39 -3.49
N GLY A 2 10.12 -22.38 -2.67
CA GLY A 2 9.52 -21.05 -2.82
C GLY A 2 10.20 -20.24 -3.93
N GLU A 3 9.47 -19.31 -4.56
CA GLU A 3 10.03 -18.34 -5.50
C GLU A 3 10.55 -17.11 -4.73
N ILE A 4 11.80 -16.69 -4.99
CA ILE A 4 12.37 -15.45 -4.45
C ILE A 4 12.36 -14.40 -5.55
N ARG A 5 11.80 -13.22 -5.23
CA ARG A 5 11.74 -12.06 -6.12
C ARG A 5 12.46 -10.89 -5.48
N ILE A 6 13.26 -10.18 -6.26
CA ILE A 6 14.08 -9.05 -5.80
C ILE A 6 13.69 -7.83 -6.62
N GLY A 7 13.52 -6.70 -5.93
CA GLY A 7 13.16 -5.42 -6.53
C GLY A 7 13.28 -4.30 -5.51
N ILE A 8 12.80 -3.12 -5.89
CA ILE A 8 12.84 -1.90 -5.06
C ILE A 8 11.44 -1.33 -4.86
N SER A 9 11.30 -0.50 -3.83
CA SER A 9 10.15 0.38 -3.66
C SER A 9 10.29 1.59 -4.57
N SER A 10 9.31 1.79 -5.46
CA SER A 10 9.27 2.85 -6.47
C SER A 10 10.39 2.79 -7.54
N TRP A 11 10.00 2.49 -8.78
CA TRP A 11 10.88 2.60 -9.95
C TRP A 11 11.03 4.05 -10.44
N ALA A 12 10.24 4.99 -9.95
CA ALA A 12 10.30 6.39 -10.34
C ALA A 12 10.90 7.30 -9.25
N ASP A 13 11.51 6.70 -8.23
CA ASP A 13 12.16 7.42 -7.14
C ASP A 13 13.26 8.37 -7.67
N PRO A 14 13.32 9.64 -7.21
CA PRO A 14 14.30 10.61 -7.70
C PRO A 14 15.75 10.17 -7.52
N GLU A 15 16.10 9.47 -6.44
CA GLU A 15 17.47 9.01 -6.19
C GLU A 15 17.84 7.91 -7.18
N LEU A 16 16.93 6.96 -7.43
CA LEU A 16 17.11 5.95 -8.47
C LEU A 16 17.27 6.60 -9.85
N VAL A 17 16.42 7.58 -10.18
CA VAL A 17 16.47 8.28 -11.47
C VAL A 17 17.79 9.02 -11.66
N GLN A 18 18.36 9.58 -10.59
CA GLN A 18 19.63 10.32 -10.62
C GLN A 18 20.86 9.41 -10.49
N SER A 19 20.70 8.16 -10.04
CA SER A 19 21.81 7.22 -9.81
C SER A 19 22.56 6.75 -11.07
N GLY A 20 22.01 7.02 -12.27
CA GLY A 20 22.51 6.48 -13.53
C GLY A 20 21.97 5.09 -13.88
N PHE A 21 21.02 4.55 -13.10
CA PHE A 21 20.36 3.27 -13.39
C PHE A 21 19.65 3.27 -14.76
N TYR A 22 19.03 4.39 -15.15
CA TYR A 22 18.36 4.53 -16.44
C TYR A 22 19.31 5.08 -17.52
N PRO A 23 19.39 4.44 -18.70
CA PRO A 23 20.08 5.00 -19.86
C PRO A 23 19.57 6.40 -20.23
N SER A 24 20.45 7.24 -20.78
CA SER A 24 20.17 8.66 -21.09
C SER A 24 18.97 8.92 -22.02
N GLY A 25 18.58 7.93 -22.83
CA GLY A 25 17.40 7.99 -23.69
C GLY A 25 16.07 7.74 -22.97
N ILE A 26 16.09 7.22 -21.74
CA ILE A 26 14.89 6.82 -21.00
C ILE A 26 14.39 7.96 -20.14
N LYS A 27 13.41 8.69 -20.66
CA LYS A 27 12.90 9.92 -20.04
C LYS A 27 11.45 9.86 -19.59
N THR A 28 10.63 8.99 -20.21
CA THR A 28 9.21 8.89 -19.88
C THR A 28 8.95 7.91 -18.74
N PRO A 29 7.89 8.11 -17.92
CA PRO A 29 7.49 7.16 -16.89
C PRO A 29 7.27 5.73 -17.42
N GLU A 30 6.66 5.62 -18.60
CA GLU A 30 6.43 4.36 -19.31
C GLU A 30 7.76 3.66 -19.61
N ALA A 31 8.70 4.37 -20.26
CA ALA A 31 9.99 3.79 -20.62
C ALA A 31 10.82 3.42 -19.40
N ARG A 32 10.71 4.17 -18.30
CA ARG A 32 11.36 3.83 -17.02
C ARG A 32 10.80 2.53 -16.45
N LEU A 33 9.48 2.36 -16.42
CA LEU A 33 8.88 1.13 -15.93
C LEU A 33 9.27 -0.07 -16.81
N SER A 34 9.17 0.06 -18.14
CA SER A 34 9.56 -1.02 -19.06
C SER A 34 11.03 -1.40 -18.89
N TYR A 35 11.92 -0.42 -18.73
CA TYR A 35 13.33 -0.68 -18.45
C TYR A 35 13.53 -1.37 -17.11
N TYR A 36 12.91 -0.86 -16.03
CA TYR A 36 12.98 -1.46 -14.71
C TYR A 36 12.50 -2.92 -14.74
N ALA A 37 11.38 -3.20 -15.40
CA ALA A 37 10.79 -4.53 -15.53
C ALA A 37 11.63 -5.50 -16.40
N SER A 38 12.59 -4.98 -17.17
CA SER A 38 13.60 -5.81 -17.87
C SER A 38 14.73 -6.29 -16.94
N ARG A 39 14.87 -5.70 -15.75
CA ARG A 39 15.94 -5.98 -14.77
C ARG A 39 15.42 -6.69 -13.52
N PHE A 40 14.24 -6.32 -13.06
CA PHE A 40 13.59 -6.87 -11.88
C PHE A 40 12.21 -7.42 -12.21
N ASN A 41 11.73 -8.38 -11.43
CA ASN A 41 10.44 -9.04 -11.61
C ASN A 41 9.40 -8.68 -10.54
N VAL A 42 9.73 -7.72 -9.68
CA VAL A 42 8.83 -7.19 -8.65
C VAL A 42 9.14 -5.72 -8.36
N THR A 43 8.15 -4.96 -7.94
CA THR A 43 8.31 -3.64 -7.33
C THR A 43 7.21 -3.38 -6.31
N GLU A 44 7.45 -2.45 -5.40
CA GLU A 44 6.41 -1.90 -4.54
C GLU A 44 5.93 -0.55 -5.08
N ILE A 45 4.60 -0.42 -5.20
CA ILE A 45 3.90 0.82 -5.49
C ILE A 45 3.74 1.57 -4.18
N ASP A 46 4.59 2.57 -3.97
CA ASP A 46 4.53 3.44 -2.79
C ASP A 46 3.63 4.67 -3.04
N SER A 47 3.44 5.08 -4.31
CA SER A 47 2.61 6.24 -4.67
C SER A 47 1.15 6.11 -4.22
N SER A 48 0.63 4.88 -4.09
CA SER A 48 -0.72 4.61 -3.60
C SER A 48 -0.93 4.99 -2.13
N TYR A 49 0.14 5.14 -1.35
CA TYR A 49 0.08 5.71 0.00
C TYR A 49 -0.43 7.16 0.00
N HIS A 50 -0.08 7.92 -1.04
CA HIS A 50 -0.43 9.34 -1.15
C HIS A 50 -1.74 9.60 -1.89
N SER A 51 -2.12 8.72 -2.82
CA SER A 51 -3.35 8.86 -3.60
C SER A 51 -3.70 7.56 -4.31
N PHE A 52 -4.99 7.25 -4.47
CA PHE A 52 -5.40 6.10 -5.27
C PHE A 52 -4.88 6.20 -6.72
N PRO A 53 -4.43 5.09 -7.31
CA PRO A 53 -4.01 5.08 -8.71
C PRO A 53 -5.22 5.34 -9.63
N THR A 54 -5.00 6.13 -10.66
CA THR A 54 -5.99 6.35 -11.72
C THR A 54 -6.06 5.12 -12.64
N GLN A 55 -7.17 4.95 -13.35
CA GLN A 55 -7.30 3.89 -14.36
C GLN A 55 -6.19 3.96 -15.42
N ARG A 56 -5.78 5.19 -15.80
CA ARG A 56 -4.67 5.40 -16.73
C ARG A 56 -3.35 4.87 -16.17
N GLN A 57 -3.05 5.13 -14.89
CA GLN A 57 -1.85 4.60 -14.24
C GLN A 57 -1.89 3.08 -14.13
N LEU A 58 -3.02 2.50 -13.72
CA LEU A 58 -3.19 1.05 -13.66
C LEU A 58 -2.94 0.41 -15.03
N ASN A 59 -3.58 0.90 -16.09
CA ASN A 59 -3.39 0.39 -17.45
C ASN A 59 -1.93 0.52 -17.90
N LEU A 60 -1.29 1.65 -17.60
CA LEU A 60 0.12 1.87 -17.92
C LEU A 60 1.00 0.84 -17.22
N TRP A 61 0.82 0.61 -15.92
CA TRP A 61 1.65 -0.32 -15.15
C TRP A 61 1.44 -1.78 -15.57
N LEU A 62 0.18 -2.16 -15.78
CA LEU A 62 -0.18 -3.52 -16.17
C LEU A 62 0.26 -3.85 -17.60
N ASN A 63 0.22 -2.89 -18.53
CA ASN A 63 0.57 -3.14 -19.94
C ASN A 63 2.07 -3.02 -20.24
N ASN A 64 2.86 -2.37 -19.38
CA ASN A 64 4.31 -2.16 -19.59
C ASN A 64 5.19 -3.12 -18.77
N THR A 65 4.62 -4.21 -18.26
CA THR A 65 5.33 -5.25 -17.50
C THR A 65 4.98 -6.63 -18.02
N SER A 66 5.86 -7.62 -17.84
CA SER A 66 5.56 -9.01 -18.22
C SER A 66 4.43 -9.60 -17.37
N ASP A 67 3.80 -10.67 -17.85
CA ASP A 67 2.74 -11.39 -17.12
C ASP A 67 3.24 -12.00 -15.80
N SER A 68 4.53 -12.31 -15.72
CA SER A 68 5.17 -12.82 -14.52
C SER A 68 5.56 -11.73 -13.53
N PHE A 69 5.51 -10.45 -13.89
CA PHE A 69 5.91 -9.34 -13.02
C PHE A 69 4.91 -9.14 -11.88
N LYS A 70 5.40 -8.83 -10.67
CA LYS A 70 4.55 -8.62 -9.48
C LYS A 70 4.61 -7.20 -8.95
N PHE A 71 3.48 -6.69 -8.50
CA PHE A 71 3.36 -5.44 -7.78
C PHE A 71 2.94 -5.71 -6.34
N ASN A 72 3.74 -5.24 -5.39
CA ASN A 72 3.30 -5.03 -4.02
C ASN A 72 2.63 -3.66 -3.95
N VAL A 73 1.43 -3.57 -3.36
CA VAL A 73 0.65 -2.33 -3.33
C VAL A 73 0.61 -1.81 -1.90
N LYS A 74 1.20 -0.64 -1.66
CA LYS A 74 1.09 0.01 -0.36
C LYS A 74 -0.28 0.65 -0.23
N VAL A 75 -0.96 0.39 0.88
CA VAL A 75 -2.30 0.94 1.09
C VAL A 75 -2.27 2.45 1.31
N PHE A 76 -3.38 3.09 0.97
CA PHE A 76 -3.59 4.53 1.17
C PHE A 76 -3.36 4.90 2.63
N SER A 77 -2.64 6.01 2.87
CA SER A 77 -2.19 6.47 4.19
C SER A 77 -3.28 6.46 5.25
N LEU A 78 -4.51 6.80 4.89
CA LEU A 78 -5.67 6.79 5.79
C LEU A 78 -5.92 5.40 6.41
N PHE A 79 -5.71 4.32 5.66
CA PHE A 79 -5.89 2.93 6.12
C PHE A 79 -4.67 2.37 6.88
N THR A 80 -3.62 3.17 7.02
CA THR A 80 -2.48 2.85 7.89
C THR A 80 -2.46 3.69 9.15
N GLN A 81 -3.54 4.44 9.42
CA GLN A 81 -3.66 5.39 10.54
C GLN A 81 -2.61 6.52 10.52
N HIS A 82 -2.08 6.85 9.35
CA HIS A 82 -1.26 8.04 9.18
C HIS A 82 -2.13 9.29 8.98
N PRO A 83 -1.65 10.47 9.43
CA PRO A 83 -2.26 11.75 9.08
C PRO A 83 -2.28 11.91 7.55
N THR A 84 -3.48 12.08 7.00
CA THR A 84 -3.68 12.14 5.55
C THR A 84 -4.20 13.51 5.15
N PRO A 85 -3.56 14.25 4.22
CA PRO A 85 -4.05 15.57 3.84
C PRO A 85 -5.42 15.46 3.15
N LEU A 86 -6.33 16.41 3.40
CA LEU A 86 -7.65 16.44 2.75
C LEU A 86 -7.55 16.40 1.21
N THR A 87 -6.52 17.00 0.64
CA THR A 87 -6.24 17.02 -0.79
C THR A 87 -5.91 15.65 -1.39
N ALA A 88 -5.54 14.66 -0.58
CA ALA A 88 -5.31 13.29 -1.02
C ALA A 88 -6.60 12.48 -1.23
N LEU A 89 -7.72 12.90 -0.62
CA LEU A 89 -9.01 12.26 -0.88
C LEU A 89 -9.42 12.44 -2.36
N PRO A 90 -10.09 11.45 -2.99
CA PRO A 90 -10.69 11.65 -4.30
C PRO A 90 -11.60 12.89 -4.32
N LYS A 91 -11.60 13.62 -5.44
CA LYS A 91 -12.42 14.83 -5.62
C LYS A 91 -13.91 14.56 -5.30
N THR A 92 -14.43 13.42 -5.75
CA THR A 92 -15.80 12.97 -5.51
C THR A 92 -16.14 12.83 -4.03
N ILE A 93 -15.21 12.27 -3.23
CA ILE A 93 -15.38 12.13 -1.78
C ILE A 93 -15.40 13.50 -1.11
N ARG A 94 -14.49 14.40 -1.51
CA ARG A 94 -14.46 15.77 -0.97
C ARG A 94 -15.73 16.55 -1.28
N GLU A 95 -16.25 16.43 -2.50
CA GLU A 95 -17.47 17.13 -2.92
C GLU A 95 -18.71 16.57 -2.22
N LYS A 96 -18.79 15.25 -2.07
CA LYS A 96 -19.95 14.57 -1.46
C LYS A 96 -19.99 14.70 0.06
N TYR A 97 -18.84 14.59 0.73
CA TYR A 97 -18.77 14.50 2.20
C TYR A 97 -18.06 15.68 2.86
N GLY A 98 -17.55 16.65 2.11
CA GLY A 98 -16.71 17.74 2.64
C GLY A 98 -17.33 18.50 3.81
N GLY A 99 -18.64 18.72 3.80
CA GLY A 99 -19.37 19.39 4.89
C GLY A 99 -19.52 18.56 6.17
N GLN A 100 -19.21 17.25 6.11
CA GLN A 100 -19.31 16.30 7.22
C GLN A 100 -17.94 15.91 7.79
N ILE A 101 -16.85 16.33 7.13
CA ILE A 101 -15.49 16.02 7.57
C ILE A 101 -15.11 16.91 8.75
N GLN A 102 -14.80 16.27 9.88
CA GLN A 102 -14.50 16.95 11.13
C GLN A 102 -13.00 17.25 11.29
N ALA A 103 -12.35 17.87 10.29
CA ALA A 103 -10.95 18.26 10.40
C ALA A 103 -10.61 19.51 9.56
N LYS A 104 -9.68 20.32 10.08
CA LYS A 104 -9.17 21.52 9.39
C LYS A 104 -7.78 21.33 8.74
N GLY A 105 -7.22 20.12 8.82
CA GLY A 105 -5.87 19.80 8.36
C GLY A 105 -5.73 18.34 7.96
N ASN A 106 -4.85 17.60 8.62
CA ASN A 106 -4.70 16.17 8.39
C ASN A 106 -5.92 15.38 8.92
N LEU A 107 -6.34 14.41 8.12
CA LEU A 107 -7.44 13.51 8.36
C LEU A 107 -6.95 12.22 9.03
N TYR A 108 -7.81 11.69 9.88
CA TYR A 108 -7.78 10.32 10.38
C TYR A 108 -9.13 9.67 10.06
N LEU A 109 -9.22 8.35 10.08
CA LEU A 109 -10.45 7.63 9.71
C LEU A 109 -11.69 8.11 10.47
N HIS A 110 -11.57 8.36 11.77
CA HIS A 110 -12.68 8.81 12.61
C HIS A 110 -13.17 10.24 12.31
N HIS A 111 -12.44 11.02 11.49
CA HIS A 111 -12.91 12.33 11.03
C HIS A 111 -13.86 12.24 9.84
N LEU A 112 -13.99 11.07 9.22
CA LEU A 112 -14.86 10.86 8.06
C LEU A 112 -16.15 10.15 8.51
N PRO A 113 -17.30 10.44 7.86
CA PRO A 113 -18.50 9.63 8.03
C PRO A 113 -18.25 8.20 7.52
N GLU A 114 -18.95 7.23 8.10
CA GLU A 114 -18.77 5.80 7.82
C GLU A 114 -18.96 5.49 6.33
N GLU A 115 -19.94 6.12 5.68
CA GLU A 115 -20.20 5.95 4.25
C GLU A 115 -19.03 6.41 3.37
N ALA A 116 -18.32 7.47 3.77
CA ALA A 116 -17.12 7.91 3.06
C ALA A 116 -15.97 6.92 3.23
N VAL A 117 -15.84 6.32 4.42
CA VAL A 117 -14.84 5.28 4.69
C VAL A 117 -15.11 4.03 3.84
N GLU A 118 -16.37 3.60 3.73
CA GLU A 118 -16.76 2.48 2.89
C GLU A 118 -16.52 2.75 1.39
N GLU A 119 -16.83 3.95 0.90
CA GLU A 119 -16.51 4.32 -0.49
C GLU A 119 -15.01 4.32 -0.78
N LEU A 120 -14.20 4.83 0.15
CA LEU A 120 -12.74 4.81 0.03
C LEU A 120 -12.20 3.38 0.03
N TRP A 121 -12.73 2.49 0.87
CA TRP A 121 -12.39 1.06 0.85
C TRP A 121 -12.77 0.43 -0.49
N GLY A 122 -13.93 0.76 -1.04
CA GLY A 122 -14.35 0.30 -2.38
C GLY A 122 -13.38 0.74 -3.48
N ILE A 123 -12.85 1.97 -3.42
CA ILE A 123 -11.83 2.45 -4.38
C ILE A 123 -10.51 1.68 -4.22
N ALA A 124 -10.09 1.45 -2.98
CA ALA A 124 -8.87 0.69 -2.67
C ALA A 124 -8.97 -0.75 -3.20
N ILE A 125 -10.07 -1.43 -2.89
CA ILE A 125 -10.32 -2.81 -3.28
C ILE A 125 -10.32 -2.92 -4.81
N ARG A 126 -11.06 -2.09 -5.55
CA ARG A 126 -11.07 -2.11 -7.03
C ARG A 126 -9.68 -1.90 -7.65
N SER A 127 -8.86 -1.08 -7.01
CA SER A 127 -7.48 -0.86 -7.43
C SER A 127 -6.64 -2.12 -7.25
N VAL A 128 -6.76 -2.81 -6.10
CA VAL A 128 -6.08 -4.09 -5.83
C VAL A 128 -6.60 -5.21 -6.74
N GLU A 129 -7.92 -5.29 -6.98
CA GLU A 129 -8.55 -6.25 -7.90
C GLU A 129 -7.96 -6.16 -9.31
N SER A 130 -7.64 -4.96 -9.78
CA SER A 130 -7.03 -4.78 -11.10
C SER A 130 -5.69 -5.51 -11.23
N PHE A 131 -4.87 -5.53 -10.18
CA PHE A 131 -3.63 -6.29 -10.16
C PHE A 131 -3.88 -7.80 -10.01
N LEU A 132 -4.85 -8.19 -9.19
CA LEU A 132 -5.20 -9.60 -9.01
C LEU A 132 -5.72 -10.21 -10.31
N ALA A 133 -6.65 -9.54 -10.98
CA ALA A 133 -7.25 -9.97 -12.25
C ALA A 133 -6.21 -10.08 -13.38
N ALA A 134 -5.19 -9.21 -13.38
CA ALA A 134 -4.06 -9.30 -14.29
C ALA A 134 -3.05 -10.40 -13.92
N GLY A 135 -3.23 -11.09 -12.79
CA GLY A 135 -2.26 -12.06 -12.28
C GLY A 135 -0.97 -11.41 -11.74
N LYS A 136 -0.95 -10.10 -11.51
CA LYS A 136 0.24 -9.30 -11.17
C LYS A 136 0.28 -8.80 -9.73
N LEU A 137 -0.70 -9.15 -8.89
CA LEU A 137 -0.65 -8.82 -7.47
C LEU A 137 0.38 -9.70 -6.74
N GLY A 138 1.27 -9.06 -5.97
CA GLY A 138 2.18 -9.69 -5.02
C GLY A 138 1.57 -9.73 -3.61
N ALA A 139 1.63 -8.60 -2.91
CA ALA A 139 1.01 -8.40 -1.59
C ALA A 139 0.43 -7.00 -1.42
N VAL A 140 -0.50 -6.84 -0.49
CA VAL A 140 -1.03 -5.55 -0.05
C VAL A 140 -0.35 -5.15 1.27
N LEU A 141 0.43 -4.07 1.25
CA LEU A 141 1.27 -3.66 2.38
C LEU A 141 0.59 -2.60 3.25
N PHE A 142 0.50 -2.89 4.54
CA PHE A 142 0.14 -1.98 5.61
C PHE A 142 1.39 -1.62 6.41
N GLN A 143 1.96 -0.46 6.14
CA GLN A 143 3.04 0.09 6.97
C GLN A 143 2.44 1.02 8.02
N PHE A 144 2.47 0.63 9.29
CA PHE A 144 1.90 1.40 10.40
C PHE A 144 2.88 2.44 10.98
N PRO A 145 2.39 3.57 11.52
CA PRO A 145 3.21 4.65 12.07
C PRO A 145 3.90 4.25 13.39
N PRO A 146 4.90 5.01 13.86
CA PRO A 146 5.62 4.71 15.10
C PRO A 146 4.79 4.84 16.38
N TRP A 147 3.59 5.43 16.33
CA TRP A 147 2.65 5.50 17.45
C TRP A 147 1.57 4.41 17.42
N PHE A 148 1.60 3.51 16.44
CA PHE A 148 0.70 2.35 16.40
C PHE A 148 1.24 1.26 17.32
N HIS A 149 0.75 1.18 18.55
CA HIS A 149 1.24 0.27 19.58
C HIS A 149 0.40 -1.02 19.69
N PRO A 150 0.95 -2.11 20.26
CA PRO A 150 0.21 -3.36 20.51
C PRO A 150 -0.85 -3.17 21.60
N GLU A 151 -1.99 -2.64 21.19
CA GLU A 151 -3.17 -2.38 22.01
C GLU A 151 -4.37 -3.16 21.42
N PRO A 152 -5.35 -3.61 22.23
CA PRO A 152 -6.44 -4.45 21.75
C PRO A 152 -7.15 -3.91 20.50
N HIS A 153 -7.45 -2.61 20.47
CA HIS A 153 -8.12 -1.98 19.33
C HIS A 153 -7.26 -1.98 18.05
N ASN A 154 -5.93 -2.02 18.15
CA ASN A 154 -5.02 -2.10 17.00
C ASN A 154 -4.94 -3.52 16.44
N PHE A 155 -5.08 -4.54 17.29
CA PHE A 155 -5.30 -5.91 16.83
C PHE A 155 -6.66 -6.04 16.13
N ASP A 156 -7.72 -5.48 16.71
CA ASP A 156 -9.06 -5.47 16.10
C ASP A 156 -9.06 -4.76 14.75
N TYR A 157 -8.33 -3.64 14.65
CA TYR A 157 -8.17 -2.89 13.39
C TYR A 157 -7.49 -3.75 12.32
N MET A 158 -6.37 -4.41 12.65
CA MET A 158 -5.70 -5.31 11.70
C MET A 158 -6.59 -6.49 11.30
N ALA A 159 -7.38 -7.03 12.22
CA ALA A 159 -8.34 -8.08 11.92
C ALA A 159 -9.44 -7.59 10.97
N ASP A 160 -9.91 -6.35 11.11
CA ASP A 160 -10.86 -5.74 10.18
C ASP A 160 -10.26 -5.56 8.77
N CYS A 161 -9.04 -5.04 8.69
CA CYS A 161 -8.32 -4.95 7.43
C CYS A 161 -8.18 -6.32 6.75
N GLN A 162 -7.84 -7.36 7.51
CA GLN A 162 -7.76 -8.74 6.99
C GLN A 162 -9.11 -9.26 6.51
N ARG A 163 -10.22 -8.99 7.21
CA ARG A 163 -11.56 -9.40 6.75
C ARG A 163 -11.92 -8.75 5.42
N ARG A 164 -11.71 -7.44 5.30
CA ARG A 164 -11.97 -6.65 4.07
C ARG A 164 -11.13 -7.12 2.88
N LEU A 165 -9.93 -7.62 3.15
CA LEU A 165 -8.96 -8.04 2.14
C LEU A 165 -8.70 -9.55 2.14
N SER A 166 -9.66 -10.35 2.60
CA SER A 166 -9.50 -11.79 2.83
C SER A 166 -9.11 -12.61 1.59
N GLN A 167 -9.36 -12.09 0.39
CA GLN A 167 -8.95 -12.71 -0.88
C GLN A 167 -7.51 -12.38 -1.33
N TYR A 168 -6.81 -11.51 -0.60
CA TYR A 168 -5.47 -11.05 -0.96
C TYR A 168 -4.45 -11.45 0.11
N GLN A 169 -3.20 -11.64 -0.31
CA GLN A 169 -2.09 -11.69 0.64
C GLN A 169 -1.84 -10.27 1.17
N ILE A 170 -2.14 -10.03 2.44
CA ILE A 170 -1.72 -8.79 3.11
C ILE A 170 -0.43 -8.99 3.89
N ALA A 171 0.29 -7.90 4.07
CA ALA A 171 1.51 -7.83 4.86
C ALA A 171 1.50 -6.59 5.75
N VAL A 172 2.04 -6.69 6.96
CA VAL A 172 2.15 -5.56 7.90
C VAL A 172 3.60 -5.25 8.21
N GLU A 173 3.91 -3.96 8.32
CA GLU A 173 5.20 -3.47 8.78
C GLU A 173 4.99 -2.53 9.98
N PHE A 174 5.64 -2.87 11.11
CA PHE A 174 5.60 -2.05 12.31
C PHE A 174 6.81 -1.12 12.39
N ARG A 175 6.57 0.18 12.56
CA ARG A 175 7.63 1.19 12.76
C ARG A 175 8.07 1.31 14.23
N VAL A 176 7.34 0.70 15.17
CA VAL A 176 7.66 0.70 16.60
C VAL A 176 8.09 -0.67 17.09
N GLY A 177 9.21 -0.70 17.82
CA GLY A 177 9.85 -1.94 18.26
C GLY A 177 9.06 -2.73 19.32
N THR A 178 8.02 -2.15 19.92
CA THR A 178 7.24 -2.82 20.99
C THR A 178 6.52 -4.07 20.51
N TRP A 179 6.08 -4.11 19.24
CA TRP A 179 5.44 -5.28 18.62
C TRP A 179 6.36 -6.49 18.58
N LEU A 180 7.61 -6.29 18.13
CA LEU A 180 8.60 -7.36 17.96
C LEU A 180 9.58 -7.47 19.14
N GLY A 181 9.34 -6.71 20.20
CA GLY A 181 10.06 -6.77 21.46
C GLY A 181 9.23 -7.50 22.52
N LYS A 182 8.74 -6.75 23.52
CA LYS A 182 7.99 -7.32 24.66
C LYS A 182 6.69 -8.05 24.25
N HIS A 183 6.10 -7.76 23.09
CA HIS A 183 4.87 -8.40 22.58
C HIS A 183 5.13 -9.43 21.45
N LEU A 184 6.37 -9.90 21.26
CA LEU A 184 6.72 -10.73 20.12
C LEU A 184 5.84 -11.99 19.99
N GLY A 185 5.63 -12.72 21.08
CA GLY A 185 4.83 -13.95 21.08
C GLY A 185 3.39 -13.72 20.65
N GLU A 186 2.70 -12.79 21.32
CA GLU A 186 1.33 -12.38 21.02
C GLU A 186 1.19 -11.88 19.58
N THR A 187 2.13 -11.04 19.12
CA THR A 187 2.13 -10.49 17.76
C THR A 187 2.24 -11.59 16.72
N LEU A 188 3.23 -12.48 16.84
CA LEU A 188 3.43 -13.57 15.88
C LEU A 188 2.29 -14.58 15.89
N GLU A 189 1.70 -14.85 17.06
CA GLU A 189 0.52 -15.71 17.17
C GLU A 189 -0.68 -15.10 16.44
N PHE A 190 -0.97 -13.82 16.69
CA PHE A 190 -2.05 -13.10 16.01
C PHE A 190 -1.85 -13.10 14.49
N LEU A 191 -0.67 -12.66 14.00
CA LEU A 191 -0.41 -12.57 12.57
C LEU A 191 -0.52 -13.94 11.88
N ARG A 192 -0.04 -15.00 12.52
CA ARG A 192 -0.17 -16.38 12.02
C ARG A 192 -1.63 -16.80 11.95
N LYS A 193 -2.42 -16.57 13.02
CA LYS A 193 -3.86 -16.93 13.06
C LYS A 193 -4.67 -16.16 12.02
N SER A 194 -4.29 -14.91 11.75
CA SER A 194 -4.97 -14.04 10.78
C SER A 194 -4.46 -14.20 9.34
N GLY A 195 -3.41 -14.98 9.09
CA GLY A 195 -2.84 -15.14 7.74
C GLY A 195 -2.10 -13.90 7.23
N ILE A 196 -1.64 -13.03 8.13
CA ILE A 196 -0.98 -11.76 7.83
C ILE A 196 0.53 -11.98 7.78
N ALA A 197 1.16 -11.60 6.67
CA ALA A 197 2.62 -11.65 6.56
C ALA A 197 3.27 -10.53 7.38
N LEU A 198 4.36 -10.82 8.08
CA LEU A 198 5.18 -9.81 8.76
C LEU A 198 6.29 -9.32 7.83
N VAL A 199 6.35 -8.02 7.58
CA VAL A 199 7.51 -7.34 6.97
C VAL A 199 8.37 -6.79 8.10
N HIS A 200 9.60 -7.30 8.17
CA HIS A 200 10.59 -6.83 9.13
C HIS A 200 11.68 -6.06 8.39
N LYS A 201 11.86 -4.78 8.76
CA LYS A 201 13.04 -4.01 8.39
C LYS A 201 14.07 -4.16 9.51
N PRO A 202 15.17 -4.91 9.29
CA PRO A 202 16.24 -4.98 10.26
C PRO A 202 16.79 -3.57 10.51
N ARG A 203 17.07 -3.27 11.78
CA ARG A 203 17.74 -2.03 12.17
C ARG A 203 19.24 -2.11 11.91
#